data_AF-A0A0C1KB36-F1
#
_entry.id   AF-A0A0C1KB36-F1
#
_cell.length_a   1.000
_cell.length_b   1.000
_cell.length_c   1.000
_cell.angle_alpha   90.00
_cell.angle_beta   90.00
_cell.angle_gamma   90.00
#
_symmetry.space_group_name_H-M   'P 1'
#
loop_
_entity.id
_entity.type
_entity.pdbx_description
1 polymer ?
#
loop_
_entity_poly.entity_id
_entity_poly.type
_entity_poly.pdbx_seq_one_letter_code
_entity_poly.pdbx_strand_id
1 'polypeptide(L)' 'MKFDKIEKLDDERFRRLTGVKRPTFDKMVQILQEADKAKKIKGGRKYKLSLEDMLLMALEYM' A
#
# COMPACT_ATOMS: atom_id res chain seq x y z
N MET A 1 1.99 -8.57 5.96
CA MET A 1 0.93 -9.42 5.35
C MET A 1 0.87 -9.24 3.83
N LYS A 2 0.00 -9.95 3.09
CA LYS A 2 -0.32 -9.64 1.67
C LYS A 2 -1.62 -8.84 1.58
N PHE A 3 -1.65 -7.82 0.73
CA PHE A 3 -2.79 -6.95 0.50
C PHE A 3 -4.04 -7.74 0.08
N ASP A 4 -3.91 -8.74 -0.80
CA ASP A 4 -5.03 -9.59 -1.26
C ASP A 4 -5.87 -10.23 -0.14
N LYS A 5 -5.25 -10.46 1.03
CA LYS A 5 -5.93 -11.03 2.20
C LYS A 5 -6.66 -9.96 3.03
N ILE A 6 -6.12 -8.75 3.06
CA ILE A 6 -6.62 -7.63 3.86
C ILE A 6 -7.68 -6.84 3.09
N GLU A 7 -7.54 -6.75 1.77
CA GLU A 7 -8.52 -6.14 0.89
C GLU A 7 -9.91 -6.77 1.06
N LYS A 8 -9.99 -8.07 1.37
CA LYS A 8 -11.24 -8.81 1.60
C LYS A 8 -11.84 -8.63 3.00
N LEU A 9 -11.18 -7.89 3.89
CA LEU A 9 -11.71 -7.62 5.23
C LEU A 9 -12.86 -6.62 5.17
N ASP A 10 -13.63 -6.52 6.25
CA ASP A 10 -14.57 -5.43 6.40
C ASP A 10 -13.83 -4.09 6.63
N ASP A 11 -14.45 -2.97 6.28
CA ASP A 11 -13.85 -1.62 6.40
C ASP A 11 -13.38 -1.32 7.82
N GLU A 12 -14.13 -1.77 8.81
CA GLU A 12 -13.79 -1.56 10.22
C GLU A 12 -12.56 -2.38 10.63
N ARG A 13 -12.48 -3.63 10.15
CA ARG A 13 -11.31 -4.49 10.37
C ARG A 13 -10.09 -3.97 9.62
N PHE A 14 -10.25 -3.49 8.39
CA PHE A 14 -9.19 -2.85 7.61
C PHE A 14 -8.62 -1.64 8.36
N ARG A 15 -9.50 -0.77 8.87
CA ARG A 15 -9.10 0.41 9.63
C ARG A 15 -8.42 0.05 10.95
N ARG A 16 -8.86 -1.01 11.62
CA ARG A 16 -8.22 -1.48 12.86
C ARG A 16 -6.81 -2.02 12.61
N LEU A 17 -6.58 -2.66 11.45
CA LEU A 17 -5.31 -3.31 11.12
C LEU A 17 -4.28 -2.34 10.54
N THR A 18 -4.73 -1.40 9.70
CA THR A 18 -3.85 -0.43 9.00
C THR A 18 -3.85 0.97 9.62
N GLY A 19 -4.76 1.25 10.56
CA GLY A 19 -4.94 2.59 11.14
C GLY A 19 -5.59 3.62 10.20
N VAL A 20 -5.84 3.30 8.93
CA VAL A 20 -6.36 4.23 7.92
C VAL A 20 -7.65 3.71 7.28
N LYS A 21 -8.49 4.62 6.77
CA LYS A 21 -9.67 4.24 5.97
C LYS A 21 -9.22 3.77 4.58
N ARG A 22 -9.96 2.85 3.96
CA ARG A 22 -9.69 2.39 2.58
C ARG A 22 -9.51 3.52 1.56
N PRO A 23 -10.39 4.55 1.50
CA PRO A 23 -10.22 5.61 0.50
C PRO A 23 -8.93 6.42 0.70
N THR A 24 -8.43 6.49 1.93
CA THR A 24 -7.14 7.11 2.25
C THR A 24 -6.00 6.23 1.78
N PHE A 25 -6.07 4.92 2.05
CA PHE A 25 -5.10 3.95 1.58
C PHE A 25 -4.97 3.97 0.04
N ASP A 26 -6.09 3.98 -0.68
CA ASP A 26 -6.10 4.01 -2.15
C ASP A 26 -5.44 5.29 -2.69
N LYS A 27 -5.71 6.44 -2.09
CA LYS A 27 -5.03 7.70 -2.43
C LYS A 27 -3.52 7.63 -2.17
N MET A 28 -3.10 7.01 -1.07
CA MET A 28 -1.67 6.83 -0.78
C MET A 28 -1.00 5.93 -1.82
N VAL A 29 -1.65 4.83 -2.23
CA VAL A 29 -1.15 3.96 -3.30
C VAL A 29 -1.04 4.73 -4.62
N GLN A 30 -2.03 5.54 -5.00
CA GLN A 30 -1.98 6.34 -6.22
C GLN A 30 -0.78 7.31 -6.23
N ILE A 31 -0.58 8.04 -5.12
CA ILE A 31 0.56 8.96 -4.97
C ILE A 31 1.88 8.19 -5.09
N LEU A 32 1.98 7.02 -4.44
CA LEU A 32 3.17 6.18 -4.51
C LEU A 32 3.42 5.62 -5.92
N GLN A 33 2.38 5.24 -6.65
CA GLN A 33 2.47 4.77 -8.03
C GLN A 33 2.97 5.88 -8.96
N GLU A 34 2.50 7.11 -8.81
CA GLU A 34 2.98 8.26 -9.57
C GLU A 34 4.45 8.58 -9.25
N ALA A 35 4.80 8.60 -7.97
CA ALA A 35 6.19 8.82 -7.53
C ALA A 35 7.12 7.70 -8.02
N ASP A 36 6.65 6.45 -8.03
CA ASP A 36 7.43 5.32 -8.52
C ASP A 36 7.60 5.35 -10.04
N LYS A 37 6.57 5.72 -10.80
CA LYS A 37 6.69 5.95 -12.25
C LYS A 37 7.76 7.01 -12.53
N ALA A 38 7.74 8.13 -11.81
CA ALA A 38 8.74 9.18 -11.95
C ALA A 38 10.16 8.70 -11.59
N LYS A 39 10.30 7.85 -10.56
CA LYS A 39 11.59 7.24 -10.19
C LYS A 39 12.08 6.23 -11.21
N LYS A 40 11.21 5.39 -11.75
CA LYS A 40 11.56 4.36 -12.75
C LYS A 40 12.06 4.94 -14.08
N ILE A 41 11.60 6.13 -14.47
CA ILE A 41 12.14 6.85 -15.63
C ILE A 41 13.65 7.11 -15.48
N LYS A 42 14.13 7.32 -14.25
CA LYS A 42 15.55 7.55 -13.96
C LYS A 42 16.39 6.25 -13.86
N GLY A 43 15.76 5.09 -14.07
CA GLY A 43 16.39 3.79 -13.87
C GLY A 43 16.45 3.38 -12.39
N GLY A 44 16.46 2.07 -12.11
CA GLY A 44 16.53 1.56 -10.75
C GLY A 44 16.18 0.07 -10.62
N ARG A 45 16.38 -0.47 -9.42
CA ARG A 45 16.05 -1.86 -9.08
C ARG A 45 14.53 -2.03 -8.97
N LYS A 46 13.99 -3.03 -9.67
CA LYS A 46 12.58 -3.42 -9.52
C LYS A 46 12.33 -3.92 -8.09
N TYR A 47 11.24 -3.47 -7.47
CA TYR A 47 10.81 -4.04 -6.19
C TYR A 47 10.40 -5.50 -6.36
N LYS A 48 10.70 -6.30 -5.32
CA LYS A 48 10.23 -7.68 -5.22
C LYS A 48 8.80 -7.77 -4.68
N LEU A 49 8.32 -6.70 -4.04
CA LEU A 49 6.99 -6.57 -3.44
C LEU A 49 6.16 -5.54 -4.21
N SER A 50 4.83 -5.65 -4.13
CA SER A 50 3.93 -4.63 -4.66
C SER A 50 3.99 -3.36 -3.81
N LEU A 51 3.54 -2.23 -4.38
CA LEU A 51 3.49 -0.96 -3.65
C LEU A 51 2.46 -1.01 -2.53
N GLU A 52 1.36 -1.72 -2.77
CA GLU A 52 0.29 -1.97 -1.83
C GLU A 52 0.80 -2.79 -0.63
N ASP A 53 1.57 -3.86 -0.87
CA ASP A 53 2.16 -4.67 0.20
C ASP A 53 3.22 -3.88 1.00
N MET A 54 4.01 -3.03 0.34
CA MET A 54 4.97 -2.15 1.02
C MET A 54 4.28 -1.11 1.90
N LEU A 55 3.25 -0.44 1.36
CA LEU A 55 2.46 0.53 2.12
C LEU A 55 1.76 -0.14 3.29
N LEU A 56 1.21 -1.33 3.07
CA LEU A 56 0.58 -2.12 4.11
C LEU A 56 1.55 -2.44 5.24
N MET A 57 2.77 -2.92 4.96
CA MET A 57 3.78 -3.17 5.99
C MET A 57 4.19 -1.90 6.74
N ALA A 58 4.17 -0.73 6.10
CA ALA A 58 4.48 0.53 6.75
C ALA A 58 3.36 1.02 7.70
N LEU A 59 2.12 0.57 7.45
CA LEU A 59 0.93 0.94 8.21
C LEU A 59 0.47 -0.15 9.20
N GLU A 60 0.97 -1.38 9.06
CA GLU A 60 0.66 -2.51 9.94
C GLU A 60 1.15 -2.18 11.36
N TYR A 61 0.22 -2.01 12.29
CA TYR A 61 0.53 -1.80 13.70
C TYR A 61 0.86 -3.16 14.32
N MET A 62 2.14 -3.39 14.68
CA MET A 62 2.58 -4.63 15.36
C MET A 62 1.98 -4.76 16.77
#